data_AF-A0A356QP65-F1
#
_entry.id   AF-A0A356QP65-F1
#
_cell.length_a   1.000
_cell.length_b   1.000
_cell.length_c   1.000
_cell.angle_alpha   90.00
_cell.angle_beta   90.00
_cell.angle_gamma   90.00
#
_symmetry.space_group_name_H-M   'P 1'
#
loop_
_entity.id
_entity.type
_entity.pdbx_description
1 polymer ?
#
loop_
_entity_poly.entity_id
_entity_poly.type
_entity_poly.pdbx_seq_one_letter_code
_entity_poly.pdbx_strand_id
1 'polypeptide(L)'
;DVVSLHCPLTSETKELVNATRLSVMKPTAYLINTSRGGVIHEQNLADALNEERIAGAGLDVLSVEPPPVSNPLLTAKNCLITPHIAWASRAARQRLIEATSENVRGFVDGSPQNVVV
;
A
#
# COMPACT_ATOMS: atom_id res chain seq x y z
N ASP A 1 10.22 13.29 9.48
CA ASP A 1 10.91 13.39 8.17
C ASP A 1 10.46 12.30 7.22
N VAL A 2 10.21 11.08 7.68
CA VAL A 2 9.53 10.05 6.88
C VAL A 2 8.39 9.43 7.70
N VAL A 3 7.26 9.16 7.05
CA VAL A 3 6.14 8.37 7.61
C VAL A 3 5.97 7.14 6.72
N SER A 4 5.96 5.94 7.32
CA SER A 4 5.75 4.68 6.59
C SER A 4 4.53 3.94 7.13
N LEU A 5 3.70 3.43 6.22
CA LEU A 5 2.43 2.77 6.55
C LEU A 5 2.61 1.24 6.59
N HIS A 6 2.25 0.63 7.73
CA HIS A 6 2.33 -0.82 7.96
C HIS A 6 1.05 -1.38 8.63
N CYS A 7 -0.09 -0.74 8.42
CA CYS A 7 -1.39 -1.21 8.91
C CYS A 7 -2.18 -1.96 7.82
N PRO A 8 -3.03 -2.92 8.20
CA PRO A 8 -3.97 -3.53 7.26
C PRO A 8 -5.02 -2.50 6.81
N LEU A 9 -5.71 -2.79 5.71
CA LEU A 9 -6.92 -2.07 5.31
C LEU A 9 -8.14 -2.67 6.01
N THR A 10 -8.76 -1.88 6.88
CA THR A 10 -9.99 -2.19 7.62
C THR A 10 -10.95 -1.00 7.55
N SER A 11 -12.12 -1.09 8.17
CA SER A 11 -13.04 0.04 8.33
C SER A 11 -12.39 1.24 9.03
N GLU A 12 -11.51 1.00 9.99
CA GLU A 12 -10.86 2.02 10.81
C GLU A 12 -9.66 2.67 10.11
N THR A 13 -9.03 1.96 9.18
CA THR A 13 -7.83 2.43 8.48
C THR A 13 -8.10 2.86 7.04
N LYS A 14 -9.32 2.66 6.53
CA LYS A 14 -9.73 3.17 5.23
C LYS A 14 -9.57 4.69 5.20
N GLU A 15 -8.83 5.20 4.22
CA GLU A 15 -8.54 6.62 4.03
C GLU A 15 -7.97 7.28 5.31
N LEU A 16 -7.25 6.48 6.11
CA LEU A 16 -6.53 6.95 7.28
C LEU A 16 -5.62 8.12 6.92
N VAL A 17 -4.98 8.11 5.74
CA VAL A 17 -4.25 9.27 5.22
C VAL A 17 -5.16 10.08 4.30
N ASN A 18 -5.62 11.22 4.79
CA ASN A 18 -6.50 12.17 4.10
C ASN A 18 -5.93 13.60 4.17
N ALA A 19 -6.63 14.57 3.58
CA ALA A 19 -6.20 15.97 3.55
C ALA A 19 -5.83 16.53 4.94
N THR A 20 -6.61 16.21 5.98
CA THR A 20 -6.36 16.68 7.35
C THR A 20 -5.05 16.14 7.92
N ARG A 21 -4.70 14.88 7.65
CA ARG A 21 -3.43 14.31 8.14
C ARG A 21 -2.24 14.72 7.29
N LEU A 22 -2.44 14.92 5.99
CA LEU A 22 -1.41 15.47 5.10
C LEU A 22 -1.07 16.92 5.48
N SER A 23 -2.05 17.73 5.94
CA SER A 23 -1.82 19.14 6.31
C SER A 23 -0.95 19.34 7.55
N VAL A 24 -0.86 18.35 8.42
CA VAL A 24 -0.01 18.40 9.62
C VAL A 24 1.36 17.74 9.42
N MET A 25 1.64 17.19 8.24
CA MET A 25 2.97 16.70 7.89
C MET A 25 3.93 17.87 7.67
N LYS A 26 5.23 17.64 7.93
CA LYS A 26 6.26 18.63 7.59
C LYS A 26 6.32 18.78 6.06
N PRO A 27 6.55 19.99 5.52
CA PRO A 27 6.81 20.20 4.09
C PRO A 27 7.98 19.37 3.55
N THR A 28 8.94 19.03 4.40
CA THR A 28 10.10 18.20 4.05
C THR A 28 9.86 16.69 4.20
N ALA A 29 8.65 16.27 4.58
CA ALA A 29 8.38 14.86 4.88
C ALA A 29 8.10 14.02 3.65
N TYR A 30 8.51 12.75 3.68
CA TYR A 30 8.13 11.73 2.70
C TYR A 30 7.09 10.77 3.28
N LEU A 31 6.13 10.35 2.45
CA LEU A 31 5.17 9.30 2.78
C LEU A 31 5.53 8.01 2.03
N ILE A 32 5.64 6.88 2.73
CA ILE A 32 5.90 5.57 2.14
C ILE A 32 4.71 4.65 2.41
N ASN A 33 4.16 4.03 1.37
CA ASN A 33 3.09 3.04 1.51
C ASN A 33 3.41 1.74 0.77
N THR A 34 3.65 0.68 1.54
CA THR A 34 3.76 -0.70 1.06
C THR A 34 2.72 -1.60 1.73
N SER A 35 1.64 -1.03 2.28
CA SER A 35 0.58 -1.77 2.95
C SER A 35 -0.60 -2.05 2.01
N ARG A 36 -1.56 -1.12 1.89
CA ARG A 36 -2.70 -1.16 0.98
C ARG A 36 -3.01 0.25 0.48
N GLY A 37 -3.38 0.39 -0.81
CA GLY A 37 -3.66 1.70 -1.38
C GLY A 37 -4.84 2.42 -0.73
N GLY A 38 -5.91 1.69 -0.38
CA GLY A 38 -7.11 2.24 0.26
C GLY A 38 -6.91 2.80 1.67
N VAL A 39 -5.71 2.70 2.25
CA VAL A 39 -5.34 3.42 3.48
C VAL A 39 -5.14 4.91 3.21
N ILE A 40 -4.92 5.29 1.94
CA ILE A 40 -4.72 6.66 1.49
C ILE A 40 -5.92 7.08 0.63
N HIS A 41 -6.44 8.29 0.88
CA HIS A 41 -7.31 8.95 -0.09
C HIS A 41 -6.45 9.53 -1.22
N GLU A 42 -6.39 8.85 -2.36
CA GLU A 42 -5.40 9.12 -3.43
C GLU A 42 -5.45 10.55 -3.98
N GLN A 43 -6.65 11.12 -4.18
CA GLN A 43 -6.77 12.50 -4.66
C GLN A 43 -6.15 13.50 -3.68
N ASN A 44 -6.43 13.37 -2.37
CA ASN A 44 -5.86 14.24 -1.33
C ASN A 44 -4.32 14.16 -1.31
N LEU A 45 -3.76 12.95 -1.53
CA LEU A 45 -2.31 12.80 -1.63
C LEU A 45 -1.77 13.47 -2.90
N ALA A 46 -2.41 13.26 -4.05
CA ALA A 46 -2.02 13.91 -5.31
C ALA A 46 -2.04 15.44 -5.18
N ASP A 47 -3.10 16.00 -4.57
CA ASP A 47 -3.24 17.42 -4.31
C ASP A 47 -2.11 17.92 -3.39
N ALA A 48 -1.86 17.22 -2.27
CA ALA A 48 -0.77 17.57 -1.36
C ALA A 48 0.62 17.55 -1.99
N LEU A 49 0.86 16.63 -2.91
CA LEU A 49 2.12 16.55 -3.65
C LEU A 49 2.23 17.69 -4.67
N ASN A 50 1.16 17.98 -5.41
CA ASN A 50 1.14 19.03 -6.43
C ASN A 50 1.26 20.43 -5.84
N GLU A 51 0.68 20.64 -4.66
CA GLU A 51 0.76 21.84 -3.83
C GLU A 51 2.06 21.93 -3.00
N GLU A 52 2.96 20.95 -3.12
CA GLU A 52 4.25 20.91 -2.40
C GLU A 52 4.10 20.97 -0.87
N ARG A 53 2.98 20.47 -0.35
CA ARG A 53 2.68 20.36 1.09
C ARG A 53 3.56 19.33 1.78
N ILE A 54 4.00 18.30 1.06
CA ILE A 54 4.98 17.31 1.51
C ILE A 54 6.03 17.11 0.41
N ALA A 55 7.20 16.58 0.78
CA ALA A 55 8.34 16.48 -0.13
C ALA A 55 8.16 15.40 -1.21
N GLY A 56 7.41 14.34 -0.92
CA GLY A 56 7.15 13.28 -1.88
C GLY A 56 6.46 12.05 -1.31
N ALA A 57 6.15 11.11 -2.17
CA ALA A 57 5.58 9.82 -1.81
C ALA A 57 6.22 8.65 -2.57
N GLY A 58 6.43 7.53 -1.89
CA GLY A 58 6.84 6.26 -2.47
C GLY A 58 5.77 5.19 -2.20
N LEU A 59 5.13 4.69 -3.24
CA LEU A 59 3.95 3.84 -3.15
C LEU A 59 4.18 2.53 -3.90
N ASP A 60 4.04 1.40 -3.22
CA ASP A 60 4.01 0.09 -3.89
C ASP A 60 2.58 -0.39 -4.16
N VAL A 61 1.58 0.29 -3.59
CA VAL A 61 0.19 -0.14 -3.62
C VAL A 61 -0.73 1.03 -3.97
N LEU A 62 -1.79 0.72 -4.71
CA LEU A 62 -2.86 1.65 -5.09
C LEU A 62 -4.23 1.04 -4.75
N SER A 63 -5.26 1.87 -4.73
CA SER A 63 -6.61 1.46 -4.32
C SER A 63 -7.25 0.52 -5.34
N VAL A 64 -6.84 0.65 -6.60
CA VAL A 64 -7.18 -0.24 -7.71
C VAL A 64 -5.89 -0.62 -8.41
N GLU A 65 -5.71 -1.92 -8.66
CA GLU A 65 -4.51 -2.47 -9.27
C GLU A 65 -4.87 -3.49 -10.37
N PRO A 66 -4.36 -3.34 -11.61
CA PRO A 66 -3.59 -2.19 -12.11
C PRO A 66 -4.39 -0.87 -12.06
N PRO A 67 -3.74 0.28 -11.84
CA PRO A 67 -4.46 1.54 -11.75
C PRO A 67 -5.05 1.94 -13.11
N PRO A 68 -6.24 2.56 -13.14
CA PRO A 68 -6.71 3.20 -14.36
C PRO A 68 -5.78 4.36 -14.74
N VAL A 69 -5.72 4.69 -16.03
CA VAL A 69 -4.93 5.84 -16.53
C VAL A 69 -5.35 7.17 -15.91
N SER A 70 -6.57 7.24 -15.37
CA SER A 70 -7.12 8.41 -14.67
C SER A 70 -6.70 8.50 -13.19
N ASN A 71 -5.93 7.54 -12.67
CA ASN A 71 -5.48 7.61 -11.27
C ASN A 71 -4.60 8.85 -11.05
N PRO A 72 -4.96 9.75 -10.12
CA PRO A 72 -4.31 11.05 -9.97
C PRO A 72 -2.86 10.95 -9.51
N LEU A 73 -2.46 9.83 -8.90
CA LEU A 73 -1.09 9.61 -8.42
C LEU A 73 -0.11 9.30 -9.56
N LEU A 74 -0.60 8.89 -10.74
CA LEU A 74 0.25 8.60 -11.90
C LEU A 74 0.91 9.85 -12.49
N THR A 75 0.33 11.02 -12.27
CA THR A 75 0.82 12.31 -12.79
C THR A 75 1.19 13.30 -11.69
N ALA A 76 1.03 12.93 -10.42
CA ALA A 76 1.38 13.77 -9.28
C ALA A 76 2.89 14.05 -9.22
N LYS A 77 3.26 15.28 -8.81
CA LYS A 77 4.67 15.64 -8.57
C LYS A 77 5.28 14.74 -7.48
N ASN A 78 6.59 14.48 -7.56
CA ASN A 78 7.36 13.81 -6.51
C ASN A 78 6.74 12.50 -5.99
N CYS A 79 6.04 11.76 -6.86
CA CYS A 79 5.40 10.48 -6.58
C CYS A 79 6.14 9.36 -7.32
N LEU A 80 6.63 8.36 -6.60
CA LEU A 80 7.20 7.14 -7.17
C LEU A 80 6.26 5.97 -6.90
N ILE A 81 5.90 5.25 -7.96
CA ILE A 81 5.00 4.09 -7.87
C ILE A 81 5.72 2.84 -8.36
N THR A 82 5.70 1.78 -7.56
CA THR A 82 6.11 0.42 -7.96
C THR A 82 4.88 -0.48 -8.06
N PRO A 83 4.85 -1.46 -8.99
CA PRO A 83 3.63 -2.21 -9.30
C PRO A 83 3.37 -3.38 -8.35
N HIS A 84 3.21 -3.10 -7.05
CA HIS A 84 2.93 -4.09 -6.00
C HIS A 84 3.94 -5.24 -5.94
N ILE A 85 5.22 -4.87 -5.90
CA ILE A 85 6.37 -5.78 -5.96
C ILE A 85 7.25 -5.76 -4.71
N ALA A 86 6.92 -4.99 -3.67
CA ALA A 86 7.72 -4.93 -2.44
C ALA A 86 7.83 -6.31 -1.75
N TRP A 87 6.85 -7.19 -1.94
CA TRP A 87 6.87 -8.56 -1.42
C TRP A 87 7.69 -9.54 -2.30
N ALA A 88 8.01 -9.20 -3.55
CA ALA A 88 8.37 -10.14 -4.61
C ALA A 88 9.84 -10.64 -4.60
N SER A 89 10.50 -10.61 -3.44
CA SER A 89 11.84 -11.20 -3.30
C SER A 89 11.80 -12.71 -3.58
N ARG A 90 12.90 -13.28 -4.10
CA ARG A 90 13.00 -14.74 -4.38
C ARG A 90 12.64 -15.58 -3.15
N ALA A 91 13.15 -15.21 -1.98
CA ALA A 91 12.90 -15.92 -0.74
C ALA A 91 11.45 -15.82 -0.27
N ALA A 92 10.82 -14.64 -0.40
CA ALA A 92 9.40 -14.49 -0.06
C ALA A 92 8.49 -15.27 -1.01
N ARG A 93 8.77 -15.25 -2.32
CA ARG A 93 8.05 -16.07 -3.30
C ARG A 93 8.16 -17.56 -3.00
N GLN A 94 9.34 -18.04 -2.62
CA GLN A 94 9.54 -19.44 -2.23
C GLN A 94 8.66 -19.82 -1.02
N ARG A 95 8.70 -19.02 0.06
CA ARG A 95 7.86 -19.25 1.25
C ARG A 95 6.37 -19.22 0.94
N LEU A 96 5.93 -18.30 0.07
CA LEU A 96 4.54 -18.20 -0.34
C LEU A 96 4.07 -19.48 -1.04
N ILE A 97 4.85 -19.99 -1.99
CA ILE A 97 4.53 -21.20 -2.75
C ILE A 97 4.51 -22.42 -1.82
N GLU A 98 5.48 -22.52 -0.92
CA GLU A 98 5.57 -23.59 0.08
C GLU A 98 4.36 -23.59 1.01
N ALA A 99 4.05 -22.46 1.66
CA ALA A 99 2.91 -22.31 2.55
C ALA A 99 1.56 -22.56 1.84
N THR A 100 1.45 -22.16 0.57
CA THR A 100 0.24 -22.42 -0.24
C THR A 100 0.09 -23.91 -0.52
N SER A 101 1.18 -24.59 -0.87
CA SER A 101 1.19 -26.05 -1.11
C SER A 101 0.84 -26.83 0.16
N GLU A 102 1.35 -26.38 1.31
CA GLU A 102 1.04 -26.94 2.63
C GLU A 102 -0.42 -26.72 3.01
N ASN A 103 -0.98 -25.53 2.80
CA ASN A 103 -2.40 -25.25 3.05
C ASN A 103 -3.31 -26.15 2.20
N VAL A 104 -2.99 -26.37 0.92
CA VAL A 104 -3.76 -27.28 0.04
C VAL A 104 -3.70 -28.72 0.54
N ARG A 105 -2.51 -29.21 0.90
CA ARG A 105 -2.35 -30.56 1.46
C ARG A 105 -3.12 -30.72 2.76
N GLY A 106 -2.95 -29.77 3.70
CA GLY A 106 -3.65 -29.77 4.98
C GLY A 106 -5.17 -29.77 4.81
N PHE A 107 -5.71 -29.02 3.85
CA PHE A 107 -7.14 -29.06 3.54
C PHE A 107 -7.62 -30.44 3.07
N VAL A 108 -6.90 -31.07 2.13
CA VAL A 108 -7.24 -32.42 1.62
C VAL A 108 -7.17 -33.48 2.71
N ASP A 109 -6.18 -33.37 3.60
CA ASP A 109 -5.95 -34.31 4.70
C ASP A 109 -6.84 -34.04 5.94
N GLY A 110 -7.76 -33.06 5.86
CA GLY A 110 -8.67 -32.71 6.96
C GLY A 110 -8.02 -31.96 8.13
N SER A 111 -6.84 -31.39 7.92
CA SER A 111 -6.06 -30.57 8.87
C SER A 111 -5.78 -29.17 8.32
N PRO A 112 -6.81 -28.33 8.10
CA PRO A 112 -6.62 -27.02 7.49
C PRO A 112 -5.77 -26.09 8.37
N GLN A 113 -4.98 -25.25 7.73
CA GLN A 113 -4.10 -24.27 8.38
C GLN A 113 -4.34 -22.87 7.81
N ASN A 114 -3.93 -21.83 8.55
CA ASN A 114 -4.05 -20.42 8.13
C ASN A 114 -5.48 -19.99 7.73
N VAL A 115 -6.49 -20.57 8.39
CA VAL A 115 -7.91 -20.25 8.14
C VAL A 115 -8.23 -18.88 8.72
N VAL A 116 -8.80 -18.00 7.90
CA VAL A 116 -9.35 -16.72 8.33
C VAL A 116 -10.85 -16.89 8.53
N VAL A 117 -11.39 -16.39 9.64
CA VAL A 117 -12.81 -16.44 10.02
C VAL A 117 -13.44 -15.06 10.09
#